data_AF-A0A9W8ASM2-F1
#
_entry.id   AF-A0A9W8ASM2-F1
#
_cell.length_a   1.000
_cell.length_b   1.000
_cell.length_c   1.000
_cell.angle_alpha   90.00
_cell.angle_beta   90.00
_cell.angle_gamma   90.00
#
_symmetry.space_group_name_H-M   'P 1'
#
loop_
_entity.id
_entity.type
_entity.pdbx_description
1 polymer ?
#
loop_
_entity_poly.entity_id
_entity_poly.type
_entity_poly.pdbx_seq_one_letter_code
_entity_poly.pdbx_strand_id
1 'polypeptide(L)'
;MAKVYSGSSDGTVKVWDYKTCECQMTLSPQSRSAAGPSVPASVTTAAIRQLVPVPHHPDQLMVCPQLPSAPIMTTEGRVIRSCQLPETAGSSVDLVSVCLSPRGDYTYAVGEDAQLYCFETLSGNLVQTIK
;
A
#
# COMPACT_ATOMS: atom_id res chain seq x y z
N MET A 1 -20.83 -9.88 4.57
CA MET A 1 -21.15 -8.63 5.31
C MET A 1 -20.32 -7.51 4.69
N ALA A 2 -20.89 -6.32 4.47
CA ALA A 2 -20.16 -5.21 3.85
C ALA A 2 -19.27 -4.53 4.90
N LYS A 3 -18.00 -4.29 4.54
CA LYS A 3 -17.02 -3.55 5.36
C LYS A 3 -16.63 -2.27 4.62
N VAL A 4 -16.32 -1.23 5.38
CA VAL A 4 -15.76 0.02 4.84
C VAL A 4 -14.31 0.13 5.31
N TYR A 5 -13.43 0.56 4.41
CA TYR A 5 -12.01 0.78 4.68
C TYR A 5 -11.70 2.26 4.48
N SER A 6 -11.00 2.86 5.44
CA SER A 6 -10.59 4.26 5.35
C SER A 6 -9.10 4.38 5.65
N GLY A 7 -8.37 5.10 4.80
CA GLY A 7 -6.97 5.46 5.04
C GLY A 7 -6.88 6.85 5.65
N SER A 8 -5.96 7.05 6.58
CA SER A 8 -5.74 8.32 7.27
C SER A 8 -4.33 8.86 7.01
N SER A 9 -4.17 10.18 7.13
CA SER A 9 -2.88 10.85 7.08
C SER A 9 -1.97 10.51 8.27
N ASP A 10 -2.52 9.92 9.32
CA ASP A 10 -1.76 9.38 10.46
C ASP A 10 -1.05 8.04 10.15
N GLY A 11 -1.19 7.52 8.92
CA GLY A 11 -0.56 6.27 8.48
C GLY A 11 -1.35 5.01 8.84
N THR A 12 -2.56 5.15 9.38
CA THR A 12 -3.42 4.02 9.73
C THR A 12 -4.53 3.77 8.70
N VAL A 13 -4.95 2.51 8.63
CA VAL A 13 -6.12 2.06 7.88
C VAL A 13 -7.14 1.53 8.87
N LYS A 14 -8.34 2.11 8.89
CA LYS A 14 -9.42 1.67 9.78
C LYS A 14 -10.42 0.80 9.00
N VAL A 15 -10.91 -0.23 9.67
CA VAL A 15 -11.94 -1.14 9.17
C VAL A 15 -13.20 -0.91 9.98
N TRP A 16 -14.29 -0.67 9.27
CA TRP A 16 -15.58 -0.31 9.86
C TRP A 16 -16.65 -1.33 9.48
N ASP A 17 -17.53 -1.62 10.44
CA ASP A 17 -18.77 -2.30 10.14
C ASP A 17 -19.74 -1.32 9.46
N TYR A 18 -20.22 -1.65 8.26
CA TYR A 18 -21.14 -0.77 7.55
C TYR A 18 -22.49 -0.57 8.27
N LYS A 19 -22.95 -1.57 9.04
CA LYS A 19 -24.26 -1.52 9.71
C LYS A 19 -24.19 -0.82 11.07
N THR A 20 -23.19 -1.15 11.88
CA THR A 20 -23.08 -0.58 13.24
C THR A 20 -22.31 0.73 13.28
N CYS A 21 -21.59 1.06 12.19
CA CYS A 21 -20.66 2.21 12.11
C CYS A 21 -19.53 2.14 13.16
N GLU A 22 -19.27 0.96 13.72
CA GLU A 22 -18.21 0.77 14.71
C GLU A 22 -16.87 0.48 14.03
N CYS A 23 -15.80 1.06 14.59
CA CYS A 23 -14.43 0.75 14.19
C CYS A 23 -14.05 -0.64 14.72
N GLN A 24 -14.02 -1.64 13.83
CA GLN A 24 -13.65 -3.00 14.19
C GLN A 24 -12.14 -3.14 14.38
N MET A 25 -11.34 -2.49 13.53
CA MET A 25 -9.88 -2.63 13.54
C MET A 25 -9.18 -1.35 13.12
N THR A 26 -7.98 -1.13 13.66
CA THR A 26 -7.03 -0.13 13.17
C THR A 26 -5.74 -0.85 12.79
N LEU A 27 -5.35 -0.71 11.54
CA LEU A 27 -4.25 -1.43 10.90
C LEU A 27 -3.14 -0.43 10.58
N SER A 28 -1.89 -0.82 10.83
CA SER A 28 -0.71 0.01 10.56
C SER A 28 0.19 -0.70 9.54
N PRO A 29 0.03 -0.43 8.23
CA PRO A 29 0.74 -1.13 7.16
C PRO A 29 2.27 -1.04 7.27
N GLN A 30 2.76 0.01 7.94
CA GLN A 30 4.18 0.32 8.10
C GLN A 30 4.81 -0.28 9.36
N SER A 31 4.02 -0.83 10.28
CA SER A 31 4.50 -1.21 11.63
C SER A 31 5.07 -2.63 11.73
N ARG A 32 5.28 -3.37 10.63
CA ARG A 32 5.87 -4.72 10.69
C ARG A 32 6.98 -4.93 9.67
N SER A 33 8.17 -4.45 10.02
CA SER A 33 9.40 -5.22 9.80
C SER A 33 9.81 -5.81 11.16
N ALA A 34 9.34 -7.02 11.44
CA ALA A 34 9.93 -7.85 12.49
C ALA A 34 11.19 -8.50 11.91
N ALA A 35 12.28 -7.74 11.80
CA ALA A 35 13.61 -8.26 11.51
C ALA A 35 14.67 -7.42 12.25
N GLY A 36 15.06 -7.89 13.43
CA GLY A 36 16.31 -7.49 14.10
C GLY A 36 16.20 -6.47 15.25
N PRO A 37 16.97 -6.62 16.36
CA PRO A 37 16.89 -5.79 17.56
C PRO A 37 17.75 -4.50 17.48
N SER A 38 17.87 -3.85 16.33
CA SER A 38 18.79 -2.71 16.19
C SER A 38 18.49 -1.78 15.01
N VAL A 39 17.26 -1.32 14.88
CA VAL A 39 16.97 -0.11 14.08
C VAL A 39 16.05 0.78 14.90
N PRO A 40 16.45 2.02 15.22
CA PRO A 40 15.60 2.91 15.99
C PRO A 40 14.30 3.13 15.23
N ALA A 41 13.21 3.10 15.98
CA ALA A 41 11.84 3.35 15.57
C ALA A 41 11.67 4.76 14.98
N SER A 42 12.23 5.02 13.80
CA SER A 42 11.63 5.96 12.88
C SER A 42 10.47 5.21 12.23
N VAL A 43 9.39 5.05 13.00
CA VAL A 43 8.07 4.83 12.43
C VAL A 43 7.78 6.13 11.69
N THR A 44 8.27 6.27 10.47
CA THR A 44 7.82 7.32 9.57
C THR A 44 6.38 6.98 9.25
N THR A 45 5.46 7.48 10.07
CA THR A 45 4.02 7.40 9.84
C THR A 45 3.73 8.18 8.57
N ALA A 46 3.77 7.51 7.43
CA ALA A 46 3.51 8.17 6.17
C ALA A 46 2.02 8.14 5.86
N ALA A 47 1.51 9.29 5.42
CA ALA A 47 0.10 9.48 5.13
C ALA A 47 -0.41 8.46 4.13
N ILE A 48 -1.52 7.80 4.43
CA ILE A 48 -2.20 6.92 3.47
C ILE A 48 -2.93 7.81 2.47
N ARG A 49 -2.46 7.84 1.22
CA ARG A 49 -3.07 8.62 0.13
C ARG A 49 -4.25 7.91 -0.50
N GLN A 50 -4.13 6.61 -0.71
CA GLN A 50 -5.13 5.83 -1.45
C GLN A 50 -5.20 4.39 -0.94
N LEU A 51 -6.40 3.82 -0.99
CA LEU A 51 -6.67 2.41 -0.76
C LEU A 51 -7.35 1.84 -2.01
N VAL A 52 -6.88 0.70 -2.49
CA VAL A 52 -7.41 0.06 -3.70
C VAL A 52 -7.68 -1.42 -3.42
N PRO A 53 -8.94 -1.90 -3.52
CA PRO A 53 -9.24 -3.32 -3.36
C PRO A 53 -8.64 -4.12 -4.52
N VAL A 54 -8.11 -5.31 -4.22
CA VAL A 54 -7.51 -6.16 -5.25
C VAL A 54 -8.60 -6.93 -5.99
N PRO A 55 -8.70 -6.83 -7.34
CA PRO A 55 -9.64 -7.64 -8.12
C PRO A 55 -9.46 -9.13 -7.84
N HIS A 56 -10.57 -9.87 -7.79
CA HIS A 56 -10.61 -11.32 -7.48
C HIS A 56 -10.13 -11.73 -6.08
N HIS A 57 -9.62 -10.81 -5.26
CA HIS A 57 -9.17 -11.07 -3.89
C HIS A 57 -9.83 -10.09 -2.90
N PRO A 58 -11.09 -10.34 -2.47
CA PRO A 58 -11.84 -9.42 -1.62
C PRO A 58 -11.23 -9.24 -0.22
N ASP A 59 -10.40 -10.18 0.22
CA ASP A 59 -9.69 -10.12 1.50
C ASP A 59 -8.35 -9.37 1.40
N GLN A 60 -8.03 -8.79 0.25
CA GLN A 60 -6.77 -8.07 0.01
C GLN A 60 -7.02 -6.61 -0.40
N LEU A 61 -6.21 -5.74 0.16
CA LEU A 61 -6.25 -4.30 -0.05
C LEU A 61 -4.84 -3.80 -0.32
N MET A 62 -4.68 -3.09 -1.43
CA MET A 62 -3.48 -2.34 -1.72
C MET A 62 -3.54 -0.97 -1.05
N VAL A 63 -2.43 -0.58 -0.43
CA VAL A 63 -2.27 0.70 0.26
C VAL A 63 -1.23 1.53 -0.47
N CYS A 64 -1.58 2.78 -0.76
CA CYS A 64 -0.66 3.78 -1.31
C CYS A 64 -0.32 4.80 -0.22
N PRO A 65 0.79 4.62 0.51
CA PRO A 65 1.31 5.64 1.41
C PRO A 65 2.14 6.70 0.66
N GLN A 66 2.44 7.82 1.32
CA GLN A 66 3.49 8.76 0.91
C GLN A 66 4.89 8.20 1.25
N LEU A 67 5.23 7.09 0.62
CA LEU A 67 6.52 6.40 0.69
C LEU A 67 6.82 5.78 -0.67
N PRO A 68 8.06 5.33 -0.94
CA PRO A 68 8.40 4.61 -2.16
C PRO A 68 7.80 3.21 -2.27
N SER A 69 7.04 2.74 -1.26
CA SER A 69 6.58 1.35 -1.15
C SER A 69 5.06 1.26 -1.02
N ALA A 70 4.43 0.50 -1.92
CA ALA A 70 3.00 0.22 -1.94
C ALA A 70 2.71 -1.20 -1.43
N PRO A 71 2.39 -1.39 -0.13
CA PRO A 71 2.08 -2.70 0.41
C PRO A 71 0.69 -3.19 0.02
N ILE A 72 0.58 -4.49 -0.21
CA ILE A 72 -0.66 -5.25 -0.32
C ILE A 72 -0.86 -5.98 1.00
N MET A 73 -1.97 -5.71 1.67
CA MET A 73 -2.30 -6.26 2.98
C MET A 73 -3.62 -7.01 2.96
N THR A 74 -3.76 -8.00 3.84
CA THR A 74 -5.05 -8.61 4.12
C THR A 74 -5.94 -7.64 4.90
N THR A 75 -7.26 -7.88 4.85
CA THR A 75 -8.23 -7.17 5.70
C THR A 75 -8.02 -7.41 7.20
N GLU A 76 -7.20 -8.40 7.56
CA GLU A 76 -6.79 -8.72 8.94
C GLU A 76 -5.54 -7.94 9.38
N GLY A 77 -4.91 -7.16 8.48
CA GLY A 77 -3.73 -6.37 8.79
C GLY A 77 -2.39 -7.05 8.53
N ARG A 78 -2.36 -8.19 7.85
CA ARG A 78 -1.12 -8.86 7.47
C ARG A 78 -0.64 -8.32 6.12
N VAL A 79 0.56 -7.74 6.08
CA VAL A 79 1.21 -7.40 4.81
C VAL A 79 1.62 -8.70 4.12
N ILE A 80 1.09 -8.92 2.91
CA ILE A 80 1.40 -10.09 2.09
C ILE A 80 2.62 -9.78 1.23
N ARG A 81 2.61 -8.59 0.60
CA ARG A 81 3.65 -8.15 -0.33
C ARG A 81 3.78 -6.64 -0.33
N SER A 82 4.84 -6.17 -0.98
CA SER A 82 5.02 -4.75 -1.23
C SER A 82 5.66 -4.53 -2.60
N CYS A 83 5.14 -3.56 -3.36
CA CYS A 83 5.79 -3.07 -4.56
C CYS A 83 6.70 -1.91 -4.16
N GLN A 84 7.96 -1.94 -4.57
CA GLN A 84 8.92 -0.88 -4.24
C GLN A 84 9.33 -0.15 -5.51
N LEU A 85 9.21 1.17 -5.50
CA LEU A 85 9.74 2.01 -6.58
C LEU A 85 11.28 1.86 -6.62
N PRO A 86 11.87 1.84 -7.83
CA PRO A 86 13.32 1.78 -7.95
C PRO A 86 13.94 3.08 -7.42
N GLU A 87 14.98 2.94 -6.60
CA GLU A 87 15.76 4.08 -6.10
C GLU A 87 16.54 4.71 -7.25
N THR A 88 16.13 5.89 -7.69
CA THR A 88 16.84 6.61 -8.75
C THR A 88 17.79 7.62 -8.11
N ALA A 89 19.09 7.47 -8.38
CA ALA A 89 20.15 8.43 -8.03
C ALA A 89 20.17 8.89 -6.54
N GLY A 90 19.92 7.98 -5.60
CA GLY A 90 20.04 8.25 -4.15
C GLY A 90 18.89 9.05 -3.54
N SER A 91 17.80 9.28 -4.27
CA SER A 91 16.57 9.85 -3.74
C SER A 91 15.44 8.82 -3.86
N SER A 92 14.75 8.55 -2.75
CA SER A 92 13.51 7.78 -2.75
C SER A 92 12.39 8.64 -3.32
N VAL A 93 11.77 8.19 -4.42
CA VAL A 93 10.61 8.85 -5.00
C VAL A 93 9.37 8.41 -4.22
N ASP A 94 8.60 9.38 -3.71
CA ASP A 94 7.34 9.08 -3.04
C ASP A 94 6.24 8.73 -4.04
N LEU A 95 5.34 7.84 -3.60
CA LEU A 95 4.15 7.49 -4.36
C LEU A 95 3.09 8.59 -4.26
N VAL A 96 2.47 8.89 -5.40
CA VAL A 96 1.36 9.84 -5.52
C VAL A 96 0.03 9.10 -5.58
N SER A 97 -0.08 8.10 -6.46
CA SER A 97 -1.32 7.34 -6.68
C SER A 97 -1.02 5.94 -7.22
N VAL A 98 -1.95 5.02 -7.00
CA VAL A 98 -1.87 3.64 -7.48
C VAL A 98 -3.19 3.22 -8.12
N CYS A 99 -3.11 2.37 -9.14
CA CYS A 99 -4.25 1.77 -9.82
C CYS A 99 -3.94 0.30 -10.13
N LEU A 100 -4.94 -0.56 -10.02
CA LEU A 100 -4.83 -1.96 -10.40
C LEU A 100 -5.45 -2.19 -11.78
N SER A 101 -4.81 -3.03 -12.58
CA SER A 101 -5.42 -3.54 -13.82
C SER A 101 -6.77 -4.21 -13.52
N PRO A 102 -7.73 -4.23 -14.47
CA PRO A 102 -9.05 -4.84 -14.23
C PRO A 102 -9.02 -6.32 -13.83
N ARG A 103 -7.97 -7.03 -14.23
CA ARG A 103 -7.73 -8.44 -13.87
C ARG A 103 -6.94 -8.61 -12.56
N GLY A 104 -6.33 -7.55 -12.05
CA GLY A 104 -5.48 -7.58 -10.86
C GLY A 104 -4.05 -8.08 -11.11
N ASP A 105 -3.68 -8.44 -12.34
CA ASP A 105 -2.34 -8.99 -12.66
C ASP A 105 -1.23 -7.94 -12.56
N TYR A 106 -1.53 -6.70 -12.94
CA TYR A 106 -0.62 -5.56 -12.92
C TYR A 106 -1.09 -4.46 -11.98
N THR A 107 -0.11 -3.81 -11.36
CA THR A 107 -0.25 -2.58 -10.57
C THR A 107 0.45 -1.44 -11.28
N TYR A 108 -0.26 -0.33 -11.46
CA TYR A 108 0.29 0.92 -11.97
C TYR A 108 0.46 1.91 -10.83
N ALA A 109 1.65 2.47 -10.66
CA ALA A 109 1.97 3.42 -9.61
C ALA A 109 2.61 4.67 -10.22
N VAL A 110 2.19 5.85 -9.78
CA VAL A 110 2.76 7.13 -10.22
C VAL A 110 3.63 7.69 -9.09
N GLY A 111 4.88 8.00 -9.43
CA GLY A 111 5.82 8.67 -8.52
C GLY A 111 5.77 10.20 -8.64
N GLU A 112 6.34 10.90 -7.66
CA GLU A 112 6.54 12.36 -7.72
C GLU A 112 7.50 12.80 -8.84
N ASP A 113 8.28 11.87 -9.39
CA ASP A 113 9.17 12.07 -10.53
C ASP A 113 8.46 12.13 -11.89
N ALA A 114 7.12 12.17 -11.89
CA ALA A 114 6.26 12.15 -13.06
C ALA A 114 6.41 10.89 -13.94
N GLN A 115 6.93 9.79 -13.39
CA GLN A 115 7.02 8.50 -14.08
C GLN A 115 5.91 7.55 -13.63
N LEU A 116 5.43 6.74 -14.57
CA LEU A 116 4.47 5.67 -14.33
C LEU A 116 5.21 4.34 -14.27
N TYR A 117 5.08 3.66 -13.14
CA TYR A 117 5.69 2.36 -12.87
C TYR A 117 4.64 1.27 -12.98
N CYS A 118 4.95 0.23 -13.75
CA CYS A 118 4.13 -0.96 -13.90
C CYS A 118 4.80 -2.11 -13.16
N PHE A 119 4.12 -2.64 -12.15
CA PHE A 119 4.53 -3.80 -11.37
C PHE A 119 3.63 -4.99 -11.68
N GLU A 120 4.18 -6.18 -11.61
CA GLU A 120 3.35 -7.38 -11.53
C GLU A 120 2.83 -7.52 -10.08
N THR A 121 1.51 -7.58 -9.90
CA THR A 121 0.87 -7.66 -8.57
C THR A 121 1.23 -8.97 -7.85
N LEU A 122 1.36 -10.06 -8.62
CA LEU A 122 1.83 -11.37 -8.13
C LEU A 122 3.32 -11.36 -7.80
N SER A 123 4.08 -10.65 -8.62
CA SER A 123 5.49 -10.31 -8.46
C SER A 123 5.88 -9.59 -7.17
N GLY A 124 5.31 -8.39 -7.07
CA GLY A 124 6.00 -7.23 -6.52
C GLY A 124 7.13 -6.69 -7.42
N ASN A 125 7.44 -7.36 -8.54
CA ASN A 125 8.54 -6.98 -9.43
C ASN A 125 8.13 -5.87 -10.39
N LEU A 126 9.05 -4.94 -10.63
CA LEU A 126 8.90 -3.90 -11.64
C LEU A 126 9.01 -4.53 -13.03
N VAL A 127 7.97 -4.38 -13.84
CA VAL A 127 7.91 -4.87 -15.22
C VAL A 127 8.42 -3.79 -16.16
N GLN A 128 7.89 -2.57 -16.02
CA GLN A 128 8.18 -1.48 -16.95
C GLN A 128 8.05 -0.11 -16.27
N THR A 129 8.87 0.83 -16.70
CA THR A 129 8.73 2.26 -16.37
C THR A 129 8.37 3.02 -17.65
N ILE A 130 7.33 3.84 -17.58
CA ILE A 130 6.81 4.66 -18.67
C ILE A 130 7.07 6.13 -18.30
N LYS A 131 7.66 6.86 -19.24
CA LYS A 131 7.96 8.29 -19.13
C LYS A 131 6.99 9.11 -19.97
#